data_AF-A0A3N8J2L6-F1
#
_entry.id   AF-A0A3N8J2L6-F1
#
_cell.length_a   1.000
_cell.length_b   1.000
_cell.length_c   1.000
_cell.angle_alpha   90.00
_cell.angle_beta   90.00
_cell.angle_gamma   90.00
#
_symmetry.space_group_name_H-M   'P 1'
#
loop_
_entity.id
_entity.type
_entity.pdbx_description
1 polymer ?
#
loop_
_entity_poly.entity_id
_entity_poly.type
_entity_poly.pdbx_seq_one_letter_code
_entity_poly.pdbx_strand_id
1 'polypeptide(L)'
;MGVEMHLVTSLYLAASAAQAVGDDSSHQRFTEEANELARTIDIPRFSLQRRLEGLQDAFNEADALQLASDAEREGEHEIVALVRYLCATYDETLSDTRRLMLLEDALRTLEDARSDSSTVVSLQCAIANQLMAMSQPKRARTWYEKALKSDPLDRAARDGLVNCLWKSEAWGDAAVFLKSELTRRGDMPGLLYAYGRSLFEAGDLAGAFRALKKSEELADPTSNTKSLSRSLAERAFALAGTIEPVKHEDELIPARVTIEELRAALKHFASFVASVKRMEFWTRDDRSRYDWIEKPERFAQTMLHTFLKARFLERIDVFEEIAAGAGRLDIYVQLYGGLGSVVELKMCGFRYSSSYASAGEEQIAHYMGNRRSSIGYLVVFDARLENFAEPLSAEPRQDSLTIETVFVDVRPRVTKRRKM
;
A
#
# COMPACT_ATOMS: atom_id res chain seq x y z
N MET A 1 12.50 -40.55 35.19
CA MET A 1 11.47 -40.05 34.24
C MET A 1 11.83 -38.72 33.58
N GLY A 2 11.88 -37.56 34.26
CA GLY A 2 12.16 -36.28 33.57
C GLY A 2 13.57 -36.17 32.96
N VAL A 3 14.60 -36.65 33.66
CA VAL A 3 16.01 -36.58 33.19
C VAL A 3 16.26 -37.49 31.98
N GLU A 4 15.69 -38.69 31.98
CA GLU A 4 15.82 -39.65 30.87
C GLU A 4 15.07 -39.15 29.62
N MET A 5 13.93 -38.49 29.81
CA MET A 5 13.21 -37.83 28.71
C MET A 5 14.05 -36.72 28.07
N HIS A 6 14.65 -35.84 28.88
CA HIS A 6 15.54 -34.81 28.37
C HIS A 6 16.76 -35.38 27.65
N LEU A 7 17.28 -36.52 28.11
CA LEU A 7 18.40 -37.20 27.45
C LEU A 7 17.98 -37.72 26.06
N VAL A 8 16.83 -38.38 25.95
CA VAL A 8 16.30 -38.84 24.65
C VAL A 8 16.10 -37.67 23.69
N THR A 9 15.48 -36.59 24.14
CA THR A 9 15.29 -35.39 23.29
C THR A 9 16.63 -34.78 22.87
N SER A 10 17.61 -34.75 23.78
CA SER A 10 18.95 -34.22 23.48
C SER A 10 19.71 -35.07 22.47
N LEU A 11 19.55 -36.40 22.53
CA LEU A 11 20.16 -37.33 21.57
C LEU A 11 19.54 -37.16 20.18
N TYR A 12 18.22 -37.00 20.06
CA TYR A 12 17.57 -36.68 18.78
C TYR A 12 18.03 -35.32 18.22
N LEU A 13 18.21 -34.30 19.07
CA LEU A 13 18.75 -33.00 18.63
C LEU A 13 20.20 -33.14 18.13
N ALA A 14 21.03 -33.91 18.82
CA ALA A 14 22.40 -34.20 18.40
C ALA A 14 22.45 -34.97 17.07
N ALA A 15 21.54 -35.94 16.87
CA ALA A 15 21.40 -36.67 15.61
C ALA A 15 21.03 -35.74 14.45
N SER A 16 20.12 -34.81 14.67
CA SER A 16 19.72 -33.80 13.67
C SER A 16 20.87 -32.85 13.32
N ALA A 17 21.62 -32.40 14.32
CA ALA A 17 22.80 -31.56 14.11
C ALA A 17 23.90 -32.30 13.33
N ALA A 18 24.14 -33.59 13.64
CA ALA A 18 25.11 -34.42 12.92
C ALA A 18 24.73 -34.59 11.43
N GLN A 19 23.44 -34.83 11.16
CA GLN A 19 22.92 -34.92 9.79
C GLN A 19 23.09 -33.60 9.02
N ALA A 20 22.83 -32.46 9.67
CA ALA A 20 22.98 -31.15 9.05
C ALA A 20 24.42 -30.82 8.64
N VAL A 21 25.42 -31.44 9.28
CA VAL A 21 26.85 -31.27 8.98
C VAL A 21 27.39 -32.42 8.10
N GLY A 22 26.55 -33.41 7.76
CA GLY A 22 26.92 -34.56 6.92
C GLY A 22 27.74 -35.63 7.64
N ASP A 23 27.69 -35.70 8.97
CA ASP A 23 28.30 -36.78 9.76
C ASP A 23 27.31 -37.92 9.98
N ASP A 24 27.20 -38.79 8.97
CA ASP A 24 26.30 -39.94 8.97
C ASP A 24 26.59 -40.94 10.10
N SER A 25 27.85 -41.04 10.53
CA SER A 25 28.28 -41.96 11.58
C SER A 25 27.77 -41.55 12.96
N SER A 26 27.88 -40.26 13.28
CA SER A 26 27.33 -39.70 14.52
C SER A 26 25.80 -39.65 14.49
N HIS A 27 25.21 -39.36 13.32
CA HIS A 27 23.76 -39.39 13.14
C HIS A 27 23.18 -40.78 13.46
N GLN A 28 23.74 -41.84 12.90
CA GLN A 28 23.30 -43.21 13.17
C GLN A 28 23.46 -43.58 14.65
N ARG A 29 24.63 -43.32 15.24
CA ARG A 29 24.90 -43.67 16.64
C ARG A 29 23.93 -42.98 17.61
N PHE A 30 23.73 -41.67 17.47
CA PHE A 30 22.81 -40.94 18.35
C PHE A 30 21.36 -41.37 18.17
N THR A 31 20.96 -41.70 16.94
CA THR A 31 19.61 -42.20 16.63
C THR A 31 19.36 -43.58 17.26
N GLU A 32 20.33 -44.48 17.18
CA GLU A 32 20.25 -45.81 17.80
C GLU A 32 20.15 -45.71 19.34
N GLU A 33 21.03 -44.92 19.96
CA GLU A 33 21.05 -44.71 21.40
C GLU A 33 19.74 -44.07 21.90
N ALA A 34 19.24 -43.04 21.20
CA ALA A 34 17.95 -42.42 21.52
C ALA A 34 16.80 -43.44 21.45
N ASN A 35 16.82 -44.31 20.43
CA ASN A 35 15.78 -45.31 20.21
C ASN A 35 15.77 -46.41 21.29
N GLU A 36 16.94 -46.86 21.74
CA GLU A 36 17.06 -47.83 22.83
C GLU A 36 16.55 -47.24 24.15
N LEU A 37 17.01 -46.03 24.50
CA LEU A 37 16.53 -45.31 25.68
C LEU A 37 15.01 -45.09 25.62
N ALA A 38 14.47 -44.64 24.48
CA ALA A 38 13.03 -44.43 24.30
C ALA A 38 12.21 -45.71 24.50
N ARG A 39 12.71 -46.89 24.06
CA ARG A 39 12.04 -48.19 24.30
C ARG A 39 12.03 -48.58 25.78
N THR A 40 13.02 -48.11 26.54
CA THR A 40 13.18 -48.45 27.95
C THR A 40 12.28 -47.61 28.86
N ILE A 41 11.97 -46.37 28.44
CA ILE A 41 11.21 -45.40 29.23
C ILE A 41 9.68 -45.52 28.99
N ASP A 42 9.25 -46.29 27.98
CA ASP A 42 7.85 -46.57 27.63
C ASP A 42 6.94 -45.33 27.55
N ILE A 43 7.43 -44.27 26.90
CA ILE A 43 6.65 -43.05 26.67
C ILE A 43 5.93 -43.18 25.32
N PRO A 44 4.58 -43.11 25.28
CA PRO A 44 3.80 -43.29 24.07
C PRO A 44 4.24 -42.40 22.90
N ARG A 45 4.57 -41.13 23.18
CA ARG A 45 5.01 -40.14 22.17
C ARG A 45 6.18 -40.60 21.31
N PHE A 46 7.22 -41.22 21.88
CA PHE A 46 8.37 -41.67 21.10
C PHE A 46 8.03 -42.84 20.18
N SER A 47 7.13 -43.73 20.62
CA SER A 47 6.64 -44.82 19.77
C SER A 47 5.82 -44.30 18.59
N LEU A 48 4.99 -43.28 18.83
CA LEU A 48 4.17 -42.63 17.81
C LEU A 48 5.04 -41.84 16.82
N GLN A 49 6.06 -41.12 17.29
CA GLN A 49 6.97 -40.37 16.44
C GLN A 49 7.77 -41.30 15.50
N ARG A 50 8.25 -42.45 15.99
CA ARG A 50 8.93 -43.44 15.13
C ARG A 50 8.02 -44.02 14.06
N ARG A 51 6.75 -44.27 14.40
CA ARG A 51 5.73 -44.70 13.43
C ARG A 51 5.45 -43.61 12.39
N LEU A 52 5.45 -42.34 12.82
CA LEU A 52 5.29 -41.20 11.92
C LEU A 52 6.47 -41.08 10.93
N GLU A 53 7.71 -41.24 11.40
CA GLU A 53 8.90 -41.26 10.55
C GLU A 53 8.82 -42.40 9.52
N GLY A 54 8.47 -43.61 9.95
CA GLY A 54 8.28 -44.74 9.03
C GLY A 54 7.18 -44.49 7.99
N LEU A 55 6.12 -43.78 8.36
CA LEU A 55 5.05 -43.39 7.44
C LEU A 55 5.48 -42.31 6.44
N GLN A 56 6.42 -41.43 6.80
CA GLN A 56 7.01 -40.46 5.89
C GLN A 56 7.89 -41.13 4.83
N ASP A 57 8.65 -42.16 5.23
CA ASP A 57 9.51 -42.92 4.31
C ASP A 57 8.70 -43.81 3.36
N ALA A 58 7.66 -44.46 3.87
CA ALA A 58 6.80 -45.36 3.11
C ALA A 58 5.33 -45.18 3.52
N PHE A 59 4.61 -44.35 2.78
CA PHE A 59 3.21 -44.06 3.08
C PHE A 59 2.32 -45.30 2.91
N ASN A 60 1.53 -45.59 3.95
CA ASN A 60 0.49 -46.62 3.95
C ASN A 60 -0.78 -46.08 4.64
N GLU A 61 -1.92 -46.14 3.96
CA GLU A 61 -3.18 -45.58 4.44
C GLU A 61 -3.67 -46.23 5.75
N ALA A 62 -3.58 -47.56 5.86
CA ALA A 62 -4.05 -48.29 7.03
C ALA A 62 -3.19 -47.96 8.26
N ASP A 63 -1.87 -47.87 8.08
CA ASP A 63 -0.94 -47.48 9.15
C ASP A 63 -1.15 -46.03 9.58
N ALA A 64 -1.44 -45.14 8.63
CA ALA A 64 -1.78 -43.74 8.91
C ALA A 64 -3.05 -43.63 9.77
N LEU A 65 -4.13 -44.31 9.40
CA LEU A 65 -5.39 -44.31 10.15
C LEU A 65 -5.21 -44.87 11.56
N GLN A 66 -4.46 -45.97 11.68
CA GLN A 66 -4.16 -46.57 12.99
C GLN A 66 -3.30 -45.63 13.85
N LEU A 67 -2.29 -44.99 13.26
CA LEU A 67 -1.42 -44.04 13.96
C LEU A 67 -2.19 -42.81 14.45
N ALA A 68 -3.08 -42.25 13.62
CA ALA A 68 -3.94 -41.14 14.03
C ALA A 68 -4.83 -41.53 15.22
N SER A 69 -5.48 -42.69 15.17
CA SER A 69 -6.34 -43.19 16.26
C SER A 69 -5.58 -43.40 17.58
N ASP A 70 -4.36 -43.94 17.49
CA ASP A 70 -3.51 -44.12 18.67
C ASP A 70 -3.03 -42.76 19.21
N ALA A 71 -2.62 -41.83 18.35
CA ALA A 71 -2.20 -40.49 18.76
C ALA A 71 -3.35 -39.68 19.38
N GLU A 72 -4.57 -39.80 18.87
CA GLU A 72 -5.77 -39.19 19.46
C GLU A 72 -6.06 -39.72 20.87
N ARG A 73 -5.88 -41.03 21.09
CA ARG A 73 -6.06 -41.67 22.40
C ARG A 73 -5.04 -41.18 23.44
N GLU A 74 -3.81 -40.95 22.99
CA GLU A 74 -2.70 -40.46 23.83
C GLU A 74 -2.67 -38.93 23.97
N GLY A 75 -3.56 -38.20 23.27
CA GLY A 75 -3.60 -36.73 23.31
C GLY A 75 -2.46 -36.03 22.55
N GLU A 76 -1.78 -36.74 21.64
CA GLU A 76 -0.65 -36.22 20.86
C GLU A 76 -1.14 -35.46 19.61
N HIS A 77 -1.75 -34.29 19.83
CA HIS A 77 -2.37 -33.45 18.80
C HIS A 77 -1.44 -33.08 17.62
N GLU A 78 -0.14 -32.91 17.88
CA GLU A 78 0.84 -32.61 16.83
C GLU A 78 1.05 -33.80 15.89
N ILE A 79 1.11 -35.02 16.44
CA ILE A 79 1.23 -36.24 15.63
C ILE A 79 -0.04 -36.45 14.81
N VAL A 80 -1.22 -36.22 15.41
CA VAL A 80 -2.50 -36.29 14.68
C VAL A 80 -2.51 -35.33 13.48
N ALA A 81 -2.08 -34.08 13.68
CA ALA A 81 -2.02 -33.10 12.60
C ALA A 81 -1.02 -33.50 11.51
N LEU A 82 0.16 -34.02 11.87
CA LEU A 82 1.17 -34.48 10.93
C LEU A 82 0.71 -35.71 10.12
N VAL A 83 0.03 -36.67 10.75
CA VAL A 83 -0.54 -37.81 10.03
C VAL A 83 -1.57 -37.34 9.00
N ARG A 84 -2.48 -36.42 9.38
CA ARG A 84 -3.47 -35.86 8.46
C ARG A 84 -2.83 -35.10 7.30
N TYR A 85 -1.73 -34.39 7.56
CA TYR A 85 -0.90 -33.76 6.51
C TYR A 85 -0.30 -34.79 5.55
N LEU A 86 0.23 -35.90 6.06
CA LEU A 86 0.77 -36.98 5.22
C LEU A 86 -0.32 -37.63 4.36
N CYS A 87 -1.49 -37.94 4.93
CA CYS A 87 -2.63 -38.42 4.17
C CYS A 87 -3.01 -37.43 3.06
N ALA A 88 -3.14 -36.13 3.38
CA ALA A 88 -3.48 -35.11 2.39
C ALA A 88 -2.40 -34.94 1.30
N THR A 89 -1.16 -35.34 1.55
CA THR A 89 -0.04 -35.22 0.61
C THR A 89 0.11 -36.47 -0.26
N TYR A 90 0.16 -37.65 0.35
CA TYR A 90 0.60 -38.89 -0.31
C TYR A 90 -0.54 -39.85 -0.69
N ASP A 91 -1.74 -39.72 -0.12
CA ASP A 91 -2.85 -40.59 -0.50
C ASP A 91 -3.42 -40.14 -1.86
N GLU A 92 -3.03 -40.82 -2.93
CA GLU A 92 -3.44 -40.53 -4.31
C GLU A 92 -4.96 -40.71 -4.55
N THR A 93 -5.67 -41.44 -3.69
CA THR A 93 -7.11 -41.71 -3.85
C THR A 93 -7.98 -40.51 -3.47
N LEU A 94 -7.42 -39.54 -2.73
CA LEU A 94 -8.17 -38.40 -2.22
C LEU A 94 -8.44 -37.36 -3.30
N SER A 95 -9.72 -36.96 -3.39
CA SER A 95 -10.12 -35.76 -4.12
C SER A 95 -9.54 -34.49 -3.50
N ASP A 96 -9.39 -33.44 -4.30
CA ASP A 96 -8.88 -32.13 -3.85
C ASP A 96 -9.66 -31.56 -2.67
N THR A 97 -10.99 -31.75 -2.67
CA THR A 97 -11.84 -31.28 -1.57
C THR A 97 -11.54 -32.05 -0.30
N ARG A 98 -11.30 -33.36 -0.39
CA ARG A 98 -10.98 -34.17 0.78
C ARG A 98 -9.60 -33.87 1.34
N ARG A 99 -8.60 -33.62 0.48
CA ARG A 99 -7.27 -33.13 0.88
C ARG A 99 -7.37 -31.82 1.65
N LEU A 100 -8.11 -30.85 1.10
CA LEU A 100 -8.34 -29.56 1.76
C LEU A 100 -9.00 -29.73 3.14
N MET A 101 -10.03 -30.56 3.25
CA MET A 101 -10.69 -30.85 4.52
C MET A 101 -9.73 -31.44 5.56
N LEU A 102 -8.86 -32.38 5.17
CA LEU A 102 -7.87 -32.97 6.08
C LEU A 102 -6.87 -31.93 6.58
N LEU A 103 -6.40 -31.04 5.71
CA LEU A 103 -5.46 -29.99 6.07
C LEU A 103 -6.10 -28.95 7.01
N GLU A 104 -7.34 -28.53 6.73
CA GLU A 104 -8.10 -27.63 7.62
C GLU A 104 -8.38 -28.28 8.98
N ASP A 105 -8.64 -29.58 9.02
CA ASP A 105 -8.88 -30.31 10.26
C ASP A 105 -7.61 -30.54 11.09
N ALA A 106 -6.48 -30.78 10.42
CA ALA A 106 -5.16 -30.81 11.04
C ALA A 106 -4.83 -29.45 11.69
N LEU A 107 -5.09 -28.35 10.98
CA LEU A 107 -4.85 -27.01 11.50
C LEU A 107 -5.74 -26.71 12.72
N ARG A 108 -7.05 -27.03 12.65
CA ARG A 108 -7.97 -26.87 13.79
C ARG A 108 -7.49 -27.64 15.03
N THR A 109 -6.99 -28.86 14.83
CA THR A 109 -6.47 -29.68 15.93
C THR A 109 -5.31 -29.01 16.66
N LEU A 110 -4.42 -28.35 15.93
CA LEU A 110 -3.32 -27.59 16.53
C LEU A 110 -3.78 -26.28 17.19
N GLU A 111 -4.73 -25.59 16.57
CA GLU A 111 -5.31 -24.34 17.11
C GLU A 111 -6.06 -24.60 18.43
N ASP A 112 -6.86 -25.67 18.50
CA ASP A 112 -7.58 -26.10 19.71
C ASP A 112 -6.61 -26.51 20.83
N ALA A 113 -5.50 -27.16 20.46
CA ALA A 113 -4.42 -27.51 21.38
C ALA A 113 -3.52 -26.32 21.77
N ARG A 114 -3.75 -25.13 21.20
CA ARG A 114 -2.93 -23.92 21.38
C ARG A 114 -1.43 -24.15 21.13
N SER A 115 -1.12 -24.94 20.10
CA SER A 115 0.26 -25.19 19.70
C SER A 115 0.81 -24.01 18.91
N ASP A 116 1.91 -23.42 19.38
CA ASP A 116 2.68 -22.41 18.65
C ASP A 116 3.73 -23.06 17.71
N SER A 117 3.53 -24.32 17.30
CA SER A 117 4.56 -25.03 16.54
C SER A 117 4.70 -24.56 15.09
N SER A 118 5.91 -24.70 14.54
CA SER A 118 6.20 -24.42 13.12
C SER A 118 5.31 -25.22 12.17
N THR A 119 4.72 -26.32 12.62
CA THR A 119 3.73 -27.13 11.90
C THR A 119 2.50 -26.31 11.50
N VAL A 120 2.09 -25.31 12.28
CA VAL A 120 0.98 -24.40 11.94
C VAL A 120 1.27 -23.64 10.66
N VAL A 121 2.48 -23.07 10.52
CA VAL A 121 2.89 -22.33 9.31
C VAL A 121 2.95 -23.27 8.11
N SER A 122 3.52 -24.47 8.28
CA SER A 122 3.57 -25.50 7.24
C SER A 122 2.18 -25.90 6.74
N LEU A 123 1.21 -26.06 7.66
CA LEU A 123 -0.19 -26.39 7.30
C LEU A 123 -0.88 -25.23 6.59
N GLN A 124 -0.66 -23.97 7.01
CA GLN A 124 -1.19 -22.80 6.31
C GLN A 124 -0.69 -22.75 4.86
N CYS A 125 0.61 -23.01 4.64
CA CYS A 125 1.19 -23.13 3.31
C CYS A 125 0.60 -24.30 2.51
N ALA A 126 0.40 -25.46 3.14
CA ALA A 126 -0.20 -26.63 2.49
C ALA A 126 -1.66 -26.38 2.06
N ILE A 127 -2.47 -25.75 2.91
CA ILE A 127 -3.84 -25.32 2.58
C ILE A 127 -3.81 -24.37 1.39
N ALA A 128 -2.91 -23.39 1.39
CA ALA A 128 -2.76 -22.44 0.30
C ALA A 128 -2.36 -23.13 -1.02
N ASN A 129 -1.41 -24.07 -0.98
CA ASN A 129 -1.01 -24.87 -2.13
C ASN A 129 -2.18 -25.69 -2.69
N GLN A 130 -2.98 -26.32 -1.83
CA GLN A 130 -4.15 -27.09 -2.24
C GLN A 130 -5.21 -26.19 -2.89
N LEU A 131 -5.46 -25.00 -2.34
CA LEU A 131 -6.36 -24.02 -2.95
C LEU A 131 -5.84 -23.53 -4.31
N MET A 132 -4.52 -23.42 -4.49
CA MET A 132 -3.90 -23.12 -5.79
C MET A 132 -4.13 -24.25 -6.80
N ALA A 133 -3.99 -25.52 -6.40
CA ALA A 133 -4.31 -26.67 -7.25
C ALA A 133 -5.78 -26.66 -7.70
N MET A 134 -6.67 -26.24 -6.81
CA MET A 134 -8.10 -26.05 -7.11
C MET A 134 -8.43 -24.79 -7.91
N SER A 135 -7.42 -24.07 -8.43
CA SER A 135 -7.58 -22.81 -9.19
C SER A 135 -8.29 -21.69 -8.40
N GLN A 136 -8.06 -21.61 -7.09
CA GLN A 136 -8.64 -20.60 -6.19
C GLN A 136 -7.58 -19.66 -5.58
N PRO A 137 -6.84 -18.90 -6.43
CA PRO A 137 -5.70 -18.09 -5.97
C PRO A 137 -6.08 -16.99 -4.97
N LYS A 138 -7.30 -16.44 -5.08
CA LYS A 138 -7.81 -15.42 -4.15
C LYS A 138 -7.97 -15.95 -2.73
N ARG A 139 -8.41 -17.21 -2.57
CA ARG A 139 -8.51 -17.85 -1.24
C ARG A 139 -7.13 -18.24 -0.73
N ALA A 140 -6.28 -18.81 -1.60
CA ALA A 140 -4.91 -19.20 -1.26
C ALA A 140 -4.09 -18.02 -0.72
N ARG A 141 -4.23 -16.83 -1.31
CA ARG A 141 -3.58 -15.59 -0.86
C ARG A 141 -3.73 -15.35 0.64
N THR A 142 -4.94 -15.48 1.17
CA THR A 142 -5.21 -15.21 2.60
C THR A 142 -4.44 -16.14 3.54
N TRP A 143 -4.16 -17.36 3.11
CA TRP A 143 -3.41 -18.35 3.90
C TRP A 143 -1.91 -18.10 3.87
N TYR A 144 -1.34 -17.74 2.72
CA TYR A 144 0.07 -17.32 2.67
C TYR A 144 0.31 -16.02 3.45
N GLU A 145 -0.63 -15.07 3.43
CA GLU A 145 -0.55 -13.86 4.24
C GLU A 145 -0.56 -14.18 5.75
N LYS A 146 -1.36 -15.17 6.20
CA LYS A 146 -1.34 -15.67 7.58
C LYS A 146 -0.01 -16.34 7.93
N ALA A 147 0.52 -17.16 7.02
CA ALA A 147 1.82 -17.81 7.20
C ALA A 147 2.94 -16.78 7.37
N LEU A 148 3.00 -15.78 6.47
CA LEU A 148 3.99 -14.70 6.54
C LEU A 148 3.81 -13.74 7.72
N LYS A 149 2.61 -13.67 8.29
CA LYS A 149 2.39 -12.91 9.53
C LYS A 149 3.01 -13.63 10.73
N SER A 150 2.97 -14.96 10.73
CA SER A 150 3.55 -15.80 11.79
C SER A 150 5.05 -15.94 11.63
N ASP A 151 5.52 -16.21 10.40
CA ASP A 151 6.92 -16.24 10.03
C ASP A 151 7.19 -15.35 8.80
N PRO A 152 7.62 -14.09 9.00
CA PRO A 152 7.94 -13.18 7.91
C PRO A 152 9.12 -13.63 7.02
N LEU A 153 9.93 -14.58 7.50
CA LEU A 153 11.10 -15.06 6.78
C LEU A 153 10.84 -16.30 5.92
N ASP A 154 9.67 -16.93 6.05
CA ASP A 154 9.30 -18.14 5.31
C ASP A 154 9.35 -17.94 3.78
N ARG A 155 10.21 -18.72 3.15
CA ARG A 155 10.45 -18.64 1.70
C ARG A 155 9.29 -19.24 0.88
N ALA A 156 8.73 -20.36 1.33
CA ALA A 156 7.68 -21.07 0.62
C ALA A 156 6.39 -20.24 0.58
N ALA A 157 6.04 -19.61 1.69
CA ALA A 157 4.89 -18.72 1.82
C ALA A 157 5.04 -17.48 0.95
N ARG A 158 6.24 -16.88 0.93
CA ARG A 158 6.55 -15.73 0.05
C ARG A 158 6.40 -16.11 -1.42
N ASP A 159 7.08 -17.17 -1.85
CA ASP A 159 7.09 -17.59 -3.25
C ASP A 159 5.67 -18.03 -3.68
N GLY A 160 4.91 -18.67 -2.79
CA GLY A 160 3.50 -19.03 -2.95
C GLY A 160 2.57 -17.81 -3.08
N LEU A 161 2.76 -16.77 -2.26
CA LEU A 161 1.99 -15.53 -2.34
C LEU A 161 2.24 -14.80 -3.66
N VAL A 162 3.50 -14.71 -4.11
CA VAL A 162 3.83 -14.14 -5.42
C VAL A 162 3.13 -14.91 -6.53
N ASN A 163 3.15 -16.24 -6.48
CA ASN A 163 2.46 -17.08 -7.46
C ASN A 163 0.93 -16.85 -7.44
N CYS A 164 0.31 -16.69 -6.27
CA CYS A 164 -1.11 -16.33 -6.16
C CYS A 164 -1.42 -15.02 -6.87
N LEU A 165 -0.64 -13.99 -6.58
CA LEU A 165 -0.85 -12.66 -7.15
C LEU A 165 -0.70 -12.70 -8.67
N TRP A 166 0.33 -13.38 -9.18
CA TRP A 166 0.55 -13.57 -10.62
C TRP A 166 -0.58 -14.35 -11.29
N LYS A 167 -1.03 -15.47 -10.71
CA LYS A 167 -2.16 -16.26 -11.23
C LYS A 167 -3.49 -15.51 -11.24
N SER A 168 -3.65 -14.56 -10.33
CA SER A 168 -4.82 -13.68 -10.27
C SER A 168 -4.67 -12.37 -11.06
N GLU A 169 -3.56 -12.22 -11.81
CA GLU A 169 -3.22 -11.01 -12.57
C GLU A 169 -3.18 -9.72 -11.72
N ALA A 170 -2.98 -9.87 -10.41
CA ALA A 170 -2.84 -8.78 -9.46
C ALA A 170 -1.39 -8.24 -9.46
N TRP A 171 -0.93 -7.82 -10.65
CA TRP A 171 0.47 -7.44 -10.90
C TRP A 171 0.93 -6.23 -10.07
N GLY A 172 0.06 -5.24 -9.88
CA GLY A 172 0.34 -4.08 -9.02
C GLY A 172 0.53 -4.46 -7.56
N ASP A 173 -0.35 -5.30 -7.01
CA ASP A 173 -0.24 -5.84 -5.65
C ASP A 173 1.05 -6.65 -5.48
N ALA A 174 1.40 -7.47 -6.48
CA ALA A 174 2.66 -8.22 -6.48
C ALA A 174 3.87 -7.28 -6.43
N ALA A 175 3.87 -6.20 -7.21
CA ALA A 175 4.94 -5.22 -7.19
C ALA A 175 5.06 -4.53 -5.82
N VAL A 176 3.95 -4.13 -5.20
CA VAL A 176 3.96 -3.53 -3.85
C VAL A 176 4.51 -4.50 -2.81
N PHE A 177 4.03 -5.74 -2.82
CA PHE A 177 4.49 -6.79 -1.90
C PHE A 177 6.00 -7.05 -2.07
N LEU A 178 6.46 -7.28 -3.30
CA LEU A 178 7.86 -7.57 -3.60
C LEU A 178 8.79 -6.40 -3.27
N LYS A 179 8.34 -5.15 -3.44
CA LYS A 179 9.09 -3.97 -3.00
C LYS A 179 9.29 -3.95 -1.48
N SER A 180 8.26 -4.35 -0.72
CA SER A 180 8.38 -4.47 0.74
C SER A 180 9.37 -5.57 1.15
N GLU A 181 9.39 -6.70 0.44
CA GLU A 181 10.35 -7.78 0.67
C GLU A 181 11.79 -7.39 0.33
N LEU A 182 11.99 -6.68 -0.78
CA LEU A 182 13.30 -6.10 -1.15
C LEU A 182 13.79 -5.09 -0.09
N THR A 183 12.89 -4.33 0.52
CA THR A 183 13.25 -3.39 1.61
C THR A 183 13.73 -4.13 2.86
N ARG A 184 13.14 -5.29 3.17
CA ARG A 184 13.47 -6.08 4.36
C ARG A 184 14.74 -6.91 4.19
N ARG A 185 14.92 -7.52 3.02
CA ARG A 185 15.95 -8.53 2.76
C ARG A 185 17.10 -8.03 1.88
N GLY A 186 16.98 -6.81 1.36
CA GLY A 186 17.91 -6.24 0.41
C GLY A 186 17.72 -6.75 -1.02
N ASP A 187 18.62 -6.29 -1.89
CA ASP A 187 18.61 -6.57 -3.30
C ASP A 187 19.07 -8.01 -3.60
N MET A 188 18.12 -8.91 -3.81
CA MET A 188 18.38 -10.28 -4.25
C MET A 188 17.96 -10.47 -5.70
N PRO A 189 18.79 -11.09 -6.57
CA PRO A 189 18.49 -11.21 -8.00
C PRO A 189 17.11 -11.83 -8.28
N GLY A 190 16.76 -12.93 -7.60
CA GLY A 190 15.47 -13.58 -7.78
C GLY A 190 14.27 -12.69 -7.42
N LEU A 191 14.39 -11.89 -6.34
CA LEU A 191 13.33 -10.95 -5.94
C LEU A 191 13.26 -9.74 -6.86
N LEU A 192 14.39 -9.21 -7.32
CA LEU A 192 14.44 -8.11 -8.29
C LEU A 192 13.84 -8.54 -9.63
N TYR A 193 14.12 -9.77 -10.08
CA TYR A 193 13.46 -10.33 -11.25
C TYR A 193 11.94 -10.42 -11.07
N ALA A 194 11.47 -10.99 -9.96
CA ALA A 194 10.04 -11.11 -9.69
C ALA A 194 9.36 -9.72 -9.61
N TYR A 195 10.01 -8.76 -8.97
CA TYR A 195 9.54 -7.38 -8.86
C TYR A 195 9.47 -6.71 -10.23
N GLY A 196 10.55 -6.79 -11.01
CA GLY A 196 10.62 -6.24 -12.36
C GLY A 196 9.59 -6.87 -13.30
N ARG A 197 9.37 -8.18 -13.22
CA ARG A 197 8.30 -8.86 -13.96
C ARG A 197 6.92 -8.34 -13.56
N SER A 198 6.67 -8.17 -12.26
CA SER A 198 5.38 -7.68 -11.78
C SER A 198 5.12 -6.24 -12.26
N LEU A 199 6.14 -5.38 -12.28
CA LEU A 199 6.06 -4.04 -12.86
C LEU A 199 5.80 -4.06 -14.37
N PHE A 200 6.46 -4.96 -15.10
CA PHE A 200 6.32 -5.10 -16.54
C PHE A 200 4.86 -5.41 -16.91
N GLU A 201 4.28 -6.43 -16.27
CA GLU A 201 2.88 -6.84 -16.52
C GLU A 201 1.87 -5.80 -15.99
N ALA A 202 2.24 -5.01 -14.97
CA ALA A 202 1.45 -3.87 -14.50
C ALA A 202 1.55 -2.63 -15.41
N GLY A 203 2.42 -2.64 -16.43
CA GLY A 203 2.60 -1.54 -17.38
C GLY A 203 3.63 -0.47 -16.97
N ASP A 204 4.27 -0.58 -15.80
CA ASP A 204 5.41 0.29 -15.43
C ASP A 204 6.70 -0.24 -16.08
N LEU A 205 6.82 -0.03 -17.39
CA LEU A 205 7.93 -0.53 -18.19
C LEU A 205 9.28 0.09 -17.78
N ALA A 206 9.28 1.36 -17.37
CA ALA A 206 10.49 2.06 -16.93
C ALA A 206 10.98 1.53 -15.58
N GLY A 207 10.07 1.31 -14.62
CA GLY A 207 10.36 0.66 -13.35
C GLY A 207 10.84 -0.78 -13.55
N ALA A 208 10.15 -1.52 -14.42
CA ALA A 208 10.50 -2.89 -14.78
C ALA A 208 11.92 -2.98 -15.34
N PHE A 209 12.27 -2.14 -16.32
CA PHE A 209 13.60 -2.11 -16.92
C PHE A 209 14.69 -1.90 -15.85
N ARG A 210 14.53 -0.90 -14.98
CA ARG A 210 15.51 -0.61 -13.91
C ARG A 210 15.68 -1.80 -12.96
N ALA A 211 14.57 -2.40 -12.51
CA ALA A 211 14.61 -3.55 -11.61
C ALA A 211 15.24 -4.78 -12.26
N LEU A 212 14.92 -5.05 -13.53
CA LEU A 212 15.44 -6.19 -14.28
C LEU A 212 16.92 -6.03 -14.64
N LYS A 213 17.38 -4.83 -14.98
CA LYS A 213 18.83 -4.56 -15.17
C LYS A 213 19.62 -4.78 -13.88
N LYS A 214 19.11 -4.29 -12.75
CA LYS A 214 19.71 -4.54 -11.44
C LYS A 214 19.74 -6.03 -11.08
N SER A 215 18.67 -6.76 -11.39
CA SER A 215 18.63 -8.22 -11.26
C SER A 215 19.70 -8.90 -12.11
N GLU A 216 19.85 -8.51 -13.39
CA GLU A 216 20.85 -9.05 -14.31
C GLU A 216 22.29 -8.81 -13.82
N GLU A 217 22.56 -7.61 -13.30
CA GLU A 217 23.87 -7.20 -12.77
C GLU A 217 24.28 -8.03 -11.55
N LEU A 218 23.34 -8.27 -10.62
CA LEU A 218 23.60 -9.01 -9.39
C LEU A 218 23.54 -10.54 -9.57
N ALA A 219 22.91 -11.03 -10.65
CA ALA A 219 22.78 -12.46 -10.91
C ALA A 219 24.10 -13.10 -11.37
N ASP A 220 24.35 -14.31 -10.88
CA ASP A 220 25.47 -15.13 -11.34
C ASP A 220 25.44 -15.32 -12.86
N PRO A 221 26.59 -15.22 -13.56
CA PRO A 221 26.66 -15.30 -15.02
C PRO A 221 25.99 -16.53 -15.65
N THR A 222 25.98 -17.65 -14.93
CA THR A 222 25.43 -18.94 -15.39
C THR A 222 23.98 -19.17 -14.95
N SER A 223 23.39 -18.25 -14.17
CA SER A 223 22.04 -18.42 -13.64
C SER A 223 20.96 -18.11 -14.69
N ASN A 224 19.88 -18.90 -14.67
CA ASN A 224 18.68 -18.62 -15.48
C ASN A 224 18.07 -17.25 -15.17
N THR A 225 18.21 -16.77 -13.93
CA THR A 225 17.72 -15.44 -13.53
C THR A 225 18.35 -14.34 -14.36
N LYS A 226 19.63 -14.46 -14.72
CA LYS A 226 20.33 -13.45 -15.53
C LYS A 226 19.77 -13.36 -16.94
N SER A 227 19.63 -14.50 -17.62
CA SER A 227 19.11 -14.56 -18.99
C SER A 227 17.64 -14.13 -19.06
N LEU A 228 16.81 -14.55 -18.10
CA LEU A 228 15.41 -14.13 -17.98
C LEU A 228 15.29 -12.62 -17.71
N SER A 229 16.12 -12.09 -16.80
CA SER A 229 16.13 -10.65 -16.49
C SER A 229 16.55 -9.83 -17.70
N ARG A 230 17.59 -10.26 -18.43
CA ARG A 230 18.02 -9.60 -19.67
C ARG A 230 16.92 -9.59 -20.73
N SER A 231 16.36 -10.76 -21.04
CA SER A 231 15.32 -10.88 -22.07
C SER A 231 14.09 -10.04 -21.76
N LEU A 232 13.65 -10.04 -20.49
CA LEU A 232 12.50 -9.24 -20.09
C LEU A 232 12.84 -7.74 -20.02
N ALA A 233 14.07 -7.37 -19.64
CA ALA A 233 14.54 -5.98 -19.68
C ALA A 233 14.59 -5.46 -21.12
N GLU A 234 15.09 -6.25 -22.08
CA GLU A 234 15.11 -5.88 -23.50
C GLU A 234 13.69 -5.70 -24.05
N ARG A 235 12.74 -6.58 -23.67
CA ARG A 235 11.32 -6.41 -24.00
C ARG A 235 10.73 -5.17 -23.35
N ALA A 236 11.03 -4.93 -22.07
CA ALA A 236 10.59 -3.74 -21.34
C ALA A 236 11.13 -2.48 -22.01
N PHE A 237 12.38 -2.50 -22.46
CA PHE A 237 13.03 -1.41 -23.18
C PHE A 237 12.45 -1.21 -24.58
N ALA A 238 12.15 -2.28 -25.32
CA ALA A 238 11.55 -2.19 -26.64
C ALA A 238 10.11 -1.67 -26.60
N LEU A 239 9.32 -2.13 -25.62
CA LEU A 239 7.95 -1.66 -25.38
C LEU A 239 7.94 -0.26 -24.73
N ALA A 240 8.93 0.04 -23.88
CA ALA A 240 9.19 1.41 -23.44
C ALA A 240 9.76 2.27 -24.58
N GLY A 241 10.29 1.66 -25.63
CA GLY A 241 10.73 2.28 -26.89
C GLY A 241 9.57 2.66 -27.80
N THR A 242 8.33 2.36 -27.39
CA THR A 242 7.09 3.03 -27.83
C THR A 242 6.63 4.11 -26.85
N ILE A 243 7.52 4.60 -26.00
CA ILE A 243 7.44 5.95 -25.47
C ILE A 243 8.26 6.75 -26.48
N GLU A 244 7.62 7.66 -27.22
CA GLU A 244 8.40 8.69 -27.93
C GLU A 244 9.46 9.19 -26.96
N PRO A 245 10.71 9.43 -27.38
CA PRO A 245 11.63 10.16 -26.52
C PRO A 245 10.81 11.30 -25.95
N VAL A 246 10.82 11.50 -24.62
CA VAL A 246 10.41 12.79 -24.11
C VAL A 246 11.24 13.73 -24.93
N LYS A 247 10.61 14.37 -25.92
CA LYS A 247 11.17 15.55 -26.51
C LYS A 247 11.44 16.34 -25.23
N HIS A 248 12.72 16.54 -24.92
CA HIS A 248 13.03 17.86 -24.43
C HIS A 248 12.42 18.73 -25.50
N GLU A 249 11.22 19.22 -25.19
CA GLU A 249 10.56 20.23 -25.96
C GLU A 249 11.56 21.38 -25.89
N ASP A 250 12.52 21.38 -26.80
CA ASP A 250 12.90 22.60 -27.45
C ASP A 250 11.57 23.18 -27.97
N GLU A 251 10.98 23.99 -27.09
CA GLU A 251 9.94 24.96 -27.35
C GLU A 251 8.62 24.43 -27.93
N LEU A 252 7.98 23.46 -27.27
CA LEU A 252 6.52 23.49 -27.25
C LEU A 252 6.15 24.55 -26.23
N ILE A 253 6.12 25.80 -26.68
CA ILE A 253 5.49 26.95 -26.00
C ILE A 253 4.30 26.38 -25.20
N PRO A 254 4.36 26.26 -23.84
CA PRO A 254 3.25 25.70 -23.09
C PRO A 254 1.93 26.29 -23.57
N ALA A 255 0.93 25.45 -23.83
CA ALA A 255 -0.33 25.93 -24.40
C ALA A 255 -0.82 27.14 -23.59
N ARG A 256 -1.09 28.27 -24.27
CA ARG A 256 -1.48 29.53 -23.60
C ARG A 256 -2.60 29.25 -22.61
N VAL A 257 -2.47 29.71 -21.37
CA VAL A 257 -3.57 29.61 -20.41
C VAL A 257 -4.54 30.76 -20.68
N THR A 258 -5.80 30.44 -20.93
CA THR A 258 -6.82 31.45 -21.18
C THR A 258 -7.42 31.98 -19.87
N ILE A 259 -8.09 33.13 -19.96
CA ILE A 259 -8.83 33.70 -18.82
C ILE A 259 -9.92 32.75 -18.36
N GLU A 260 -10.59 32.09 -19.31
CA GLU A 260 -11.65 31.12 -19.07
C GLU A 260 -11.12 29.90 -18.31
N GLU A 261 -9.92 29.43 -18.64
CA GLU A 261 -9.26 28.34 -17.92
C GLU A 261 -8.94 28.74 -16.47
N LEU A 262 -8.39 29.94 -16.25
CA LEU A 262 -8.11 30.44 -14.91
C LEU A 262 -9.39 30.63 -14.08
N ARG A 263 -10.42 31.23 -14.69
CA ARG A 263 -11.75 31.42 -14.07
C ARG A 263 -12.37 30.07 -13.68
N ALA A 264 -12.30 29.08 -14.56
CA ALA A 264 -12.78 27.73 -14.27
C ALA A 264 -12.00 27.07 -13.14
N ALA A 265 -10.67 27.25 -13.11
CA ALA A 265 -9.84 26.74 -12.03
C ALA A 265 -10.19 27.36 -10.66
N LEU A 266 -10.43 28.67 -10.59
CA LEU A 266 -10.86 29.32 -9.34
C LEU A 266 -12.23 28.83 -8.86
N LYS A 267 -13.17 28.59 -9.79
CA LYS A 267 -14.47 27.98 -9.46
C LYS A 267 -14.33 26.54 -8.96
N HIS A 268 -13.45 25.74 -9.58
CA HIS A 268 -13.15 24.39 -9.12
C HIS A 268 -12.48 24.38 -7.76
N PHE A 269 -11.55 25.31 -7.51
CA PHE A 269 -10.95 25.51 -6.20
C PHE A 269 -12.01 25.82 -5.15
N ALA A 270 -12.92 26.76 -5.42
CA ALA A 270 -14.01 27.11 -4.52
C ALA A 270 -14.90 25.89 -4.17
N SER A 271 -15.26 25.09 -5.18
CA SER A 271 -16.05 23.87 -5.00
C SER A 271 -15.29 22.79 -4.20
N PHE A 272 -14.00 22.62 -4.48
CA PHE A 272 -13.14 21.68 -3.76
C PHE A 272 -13.02 22.06 -2.28
N VAL A 273 -12.78 23.33 -1.97
CA VAL A 273 -12.71 23.78 -0.58
C VAL A 273 -14.06 23.58 0.11
N ALA A 274 -15.16 23.99 -0.51
CA ALA A 274 -16.50 23.86 0.06
C ALA A 274 -16.88 22.40 0.39
N SER A 275 -16.46 21.44 -0.45
CA SER A 275 -16.81 20.03 -0.29
C SER A 275 -15.86 19.27 0.65
N VAL A 276 -14.56 19.52 0.55
CA VAL A 276 -13.55 18.67 1.21
C VAL A 276 -12.86 19.37 2.37
N LYS A 277 -12.57 20.66 2.23
CA LYS A 277 -11.62 21.38 3.11
C LYS A 277 -12.26 22.45 4.00
N ARG A 278 -13.56 22.70 3.87
CA ARG A 278 -14.27 23.77 4.59
C ARG A 278 -14.06 23.74 6.10
N MET A 279 -13.96 22.54 6.70
CA MET A 279 -13.84 22.41 8.16
C MET A 279 -12.43 22.68 8.66
N GLU A 280 -11.42 22.69 7.78
CA GLU A 280 -10.02 22.98 8.14
C GLU A 280 -9.81 24.48 8.44
N PHE A 281 -10.75 25.34 8.07
CA PHE A 281 -10.76 26.77 8.41
C PHE A 281 -11.22 27.06 9.85
N TRP A 282 -11.63 26.04 10.61
CA TRP A 282 -12.25 26.22 11.91
C TRP A 282 -11.54 25.47 13.03
N THR A 283 -11.41 26.15 14.17
CA THR A 283 -11.20 25.52 15.48
C THR A 283 -12.53 25.47 16.22
N ARG A 284 -12.70 24.48 17.10
CA ARG A 284 -13.88 24.35 17.94
C ARG A 284 -13.47 24.57 19.40
N ASP A 285 -14.06 25.57 20.05
CA ASP A 285 -13.84 25.81 21.47
C ASP A 285 -14.58 24.78 22.35
N ASP A 286 -14.22 24.69 23.64
CA ASP A 286 -14.85 23.78 24.61
C ASP A 286 -16.36 24.01 24.77
N ARG A 287 -16.87 25.17 24.31
CA ARG A 287 -18.28 25.55 24.31
C ARG A 287 -18.98 25.26 22.99
N SER A 288 -18.37 24.46 22.11
CA SER A 288 -18.91 24.07 20.80
C SER A 288 -19.19 25.25 19.85
N ARG A 289 -18.49 26.37 20.04
CA ARG A 289 -18.48 27.49 19.09
C ARG A 289 -17.33 27.30 18.11
N TYR A 290 -17.58 27.73 16.87
CA TYR A 290 -16.60 27.70 15.81
C TYR A 290 -15.91 29.06 15.74
N ASP A 291 -14.59 29.04 15.78
CA ASP A 291 -13.74 30.21 15.55
C ASP A 291 -12.80 29.90 14.38
N TRP A 292 -12.44 30.92 13.60
CA TRP A 292 -11.43 30.78 12.56
C TRP A 292 -10.13 30.23 13.15
N ILE A 293 -9.39 29.45 12.37
CA ILE A 293 -7.98 29.11 12.69
C ILE A 293 -7.15 30.40 12.84
N GLU A 294 -5.98 30.31 13.47
CA GLU A 294 -5.16 31.47 13.81
C GLU A 294 -4.76 32.33 12.60
N LYS A 295 -4.48 31.70 11.45
CA LYS A 295 -4.01 32.38 10.22
C LYS A 295 -4.80 31.89 8.99
N PRO A 296 -6.10 32.21 8.88
CA PRO A 296 -6.98 31.64 7.87
C PRO A 296 -6.65 32.14 6.46
N GLU A 297 -6.22 33.40 6.32
CA GLU A 297 -5.77 33.99 5.04
C GLU A 297 -4.50 33.33 4.53
N ARG A 298 -3.49 33.12 5.39
CA ARG A 298 -2.26 32.41 5.02
C ARG A 298 -2.55 30.97 4.59
N PHE A 299 -3.45 30.29 5.30
CA PHE A 299 -3.88 28.94 4.95
C PHE A 299 -4.59 28.90 3.58
N ALA A 300 -5.54 29.81 3.34
CA ALA A 300 -6.20 29.98 2.06
C ALA A 300 -5.21 30.25 0.92
N GLN A 301 -4.22 31.12 1.16
CA GLN A 301 -3.17 31.47 0.20
C GLN A 301 -2.34 30.25 -0.20
N THR A 302 -1.83 29.49 0.77
CA THR A 302 -1.04 28.27 0.51
C THR A 302 -1.87 27.22 -0.24
N MET A 303 -3.15 27.05 0.12
CA MET A 303 -4.04 26.14 -0.58
C MET A 303 -4.27 26.55 -2.04
N LEU A 304 -4.56 27.83 -2.29
CA LEU A 304 -4.82 28.32 -3.64
C LEU A 304 -3.55 28.25 -4.50
N HIS A 305 -2.39 28.63 -3.96
CA HIS A 305 -1.11 28.46 -4.65
C HIS A 305 -0.92 27.02 -5.06
N THR A 306 -0.96 26.09 -4.10
CA THR A 306 -0.72 24.67 -4.34
C THR A 306 -1.69 24.12 -5.40
N PHE A 307 -2.97 24.50 -5.32
CA PHE A 307 -3.98 24.10 -6.29
C PHE A 307 -3.67 24.60 -7.70
N LEU A 308 -3.31 25.87 -7.85
CA LEU A 308 -2.99 26.46 -9.15
C LEU A 308 -1.72 25.86 -9.76
N LYS A 309 -0.66 25.68 -8.96
CA LYS A 309 0.58 25.03 -9.41
C LYS A 309 0.35 23.57 -9.80
N ALA A 310 -0.43 22.82 -9.04
CA ALA A 310 -0.78 21.44 -9.41
C ALA A 310 -1.65 21.37 -10.68
N ARG A 311 -2.54 22.36 -10.88
CA ARG A 311 -3.48 22.39 -12.01
C ARG A 311 -2.81 22.76 -13.33
N PHE A 312 -1.89 23.72 -13.31
CA PHE A 312 -1.29 24.31 -14.51
C PHE A 312 0.19 23.99 -14.68
N LEU A 313 0.84 23.40 -13.68
CA LEU A 313 2.26 23.03 -13.69
C LEU A 313 3.13 24.24 -14.09
N GLU A 314 3.94 24.09 -15.13
CA GLU A 314 4.85 25.12 -15.65
C GLU A 314 4.13 26.18 -16.51
N ARG A 315 2.84 26.01 -16.80
CA ARG A 315 2.03 26.98 -17.58
C ARG A 315 1.63 28.22 -16.78
N ILE A 316 1.99 28.28 -15.49
CA ILE A 316 1.69 29.38 -14.59
C ILE A 316 2.87 29.65 -13.68
N ASP A 317 3.14 30.91 -13.41
CA ASP A 317 3.90 31.33 -12.23
C ASP A 317 2.97 31.96 -11.21
N VAL A 318 3.09 31.49 -9.98
CA VAL A 318 2.29 31.94 -8.85
C VAL A 318 3.26 32.53 -7.85
N PHE A 319 3.06 33.80 -7.55
CA PHE A 319 3.91 34.56 -6.66
C PHE A 319 3.07 35.02 -5.46
N GLU A 320 3.58 34.78 -4.25
CA GLU A 320 2.96 35.21 -3.00
C GLU A 320 3.65 36.46 -2.45
N GLU A 321 2.90 37.27 -1.70
CA GLU A 321 3.42 38.37 -0.88
C GLU A 321 4.32 39.36 -1.63
N ILE A 322 3.98 39.70 -2.87
CA ILE A 322 4.81 40.60 -3.65
C ILE A 322 4.65 42.04 -3.14
N ALA A 323 5.78 42.67 -2.81
CA ALA A 323 5.84 44.09 -2.51
C ALA A 323 5.39 44.91 -3.74
N ALA A 324 4.32 45.68 -3.59
CA ALA A 324 3.73 46.45 -4.68
C ALA A 324 3.38 47.89 -4.24
N GLY A 325 4.38 48.58 -3.67
CA GLY A 325 4.35 50.01 -3.35
C GLY A 325 3.53 50.38 -2.12
N ALA A 326 2.23 50.05 -2.09
CA ALA A 326 1.30 50.46 -1.02
C ALA A 326 0.88 49.31 -0.07
N GLY A 327 1.44 48.11 -0.24
CA GLY A 327 1.10 46.92 0.54
C GLY A 327 1.69 45.65 -0.08
N ARG A 328 1.29 44.49 0.45
CA ARG A 328 1.61 43.17 -0.10
C ARG A 328 0.37 42.61 -0.79
N LEU A 329 0.55 42.18 -2.04
CA LEU A 329 -0.48 41.45 -2.76
C LEU A 329 -0.47 39.98 -2.30
N ASP A 330 -1.66 39.40 -2.10
CA ASP A 330 -1.79 38.00 -1.70
C ASP A 330 -1.22 37.07 -2.77
N ILE A 331 -1.78 37.09 -3.98
CA ILE A 331 -1.32 36.23 -5.07
C ILE A 331 -1.27 37.01 -6.39
N TYR A 332 -0.13 36.94 -7.07
CA TYR A 332 -0.01 37.31 -8.47
C TYR A 332 0.16 36.05 -9.31
N VAL A 333 -0.64 35.95 -10.36
CA VAL A 333 -0.58 34.87 -11.33
C VAL A 333 -0.03 35.42 -12.64
N GLN A 334 1.06 34.85 -13.13
CA GLN A 334 1.55 35.09 -14.48
C GLN A 334 1.29 33.84 -15.32
N LEU A 335 0.39 33.97 -16.27
CA LEU A 335 0.03 32.90 -17.19
C LEU A 335 1.06 32.80 -18.31
N TYR A 336 1.35 31.57 -18.70
CA TYR A 336 2.12 31.34 -19.90
C TYR A 336 1.33 31.83 -21.12
N GLY A 337 1.91 32.77 -21.88
CA GLY A 337 1.20 33.62 -22.84
C GLY A 337 1.21 35.12 -22.48
N GLY A 338 1.76 35.49 -21.31
CA GLY A 338 2.08 36.87 -20.94
C GLY A 338 0.97 37.62 -20.19
N LEU A 339 -0.19 36.98 -19.98
CA LEU A 339 -1.29 37.57 -19.22
C LEU A 339 -1.03 37.45 -17.71
N GLY A 340 -1.05 38.57 -17.00
CA GLY A 340 -0.99 38.61 -15.55
C GLY A 340 -2.36 38.84 -14.94
N SER A 341 -2.66 38.17 -13.83
CA SER A 341 -3.86 38.41 -13.03
C SER A 341 -3.53 38.59 -11.55
N VAL A 342 -4.24 39.52 -10.93
CA VAL A 342 -4.13 39.84 -9.49
C VAL A 342 -5.22 39.05 -8.76
N VAL A 343 -4.85 38.31 -7.72
CA VAL A 343 -5.80 37.57 -6.89
C VAL A 343 -5.64 38.02 -5.44
N GLU A 344 -6.72 38.58 -4.88
CA GLU A 344 -6.79 39.00 -3.49
C GLU A 344 -7.69 38.03 -2.72
N LEU A 345 -7.27 37.67 -1.51
CA LEU A 345 -8.00 36.76 -0.63
C LEU A 345 -8.61 37.54 0.52
N LYS A 346 -9.89 37.28 0.81
CA LYS A 346 -10.55 37.88 1.98
C LYS A 346 -11.39 36.85 2.72
N MET A 347 -11.39 36.97 4.05
CA MET A 347 -12.32 36.27 4.91
C MET A 347 -13.60 37.11 5.09
N CYS A 348 -14.75 36.46 5.19
CA CYS A 348 -16.02 37.12 5.44
C CYS A 348 -16.90 36.28 6.38
N GLY A 349 -17.53 36.92 7.36
CA GLY A 349 -18.35 36.26 8.37
C GLY A 349 -17.63 36.04 9.70
N PHE A 350 -18.43 35.90 10.77
CA PHE A 350 -17.97 35.85 12.16
C PHE A 350 -17.19 37.12 12.54
N ARG A 351 -15.85 37.04 12.64
CA ARG A 351 -14.98 38.15 13.04
C ARG A 351 -14.59 39.09 11.88
N TYR A 352 -14.90 38.71 10.64
CA TYR A 352 -14.59 39.50 9.45
C TYR A 352 -15.87 40.10 8.86
N SER A 353 -15.91 41.43 8.70
CA SER A 353 -17.08 42.13 8.16
C SER A 353 -17.16 42.04 6.64
N SER A 354 -18.36 42.24 6.07
CA SER A 354 -18.50 42.36 4.61
C SER A 354 -17.76 43.58 4.05
N SER A 355 -17.64 44.66 4.83
CA SER A 355 -16.85 45.84 4.45
C SER A 355 -15.34 45.55 4.39
N TYR A 356 -14.84 44.65 5.26
CA TYR A 356 -13.47 44.18 5.20
C TYR A 356 -13.22 43.38 3.92
N ALA A 357 -14.15 42.49 3.57
CA ALA A 357 -14.04 41.71 2.35
C ALA A 357 -14.17 42.58 1.07
N SER A 358 -15.09 43.56 1.05
CA SER A 358 -15.26 44.45 -0.10
C SER A 358 -14.06 45.37 -0.33
N ALA A 359 -13.32 45.74 0.71
CA ALA A 359 -12.09 46.53 0.58
C ALA A 359 -11.01 45.83 -0.27
N GLY A 360 -11.11 44.50 -0.46
CA GLY A 360 -10.24 43.77 -1.38
C GLY A 360 -10.37 44.24 -2.83
N GLU A 361 -11.53 44.73 -3.27
CA GLU A 361 -11.70 45.25 -4.63
C GLU A 361 -10.87 46.53 -4.86
N GLU A 362 -10.81 47.42 -3.87
CA GLU A 362 -9.99 48.62 -3.92
C GLU A 362 -8.50 48.27 -3.99
N GLN A 363 -8.07 47.26 -3.21
CA GLN A 363 -6.70 46.75 -3.22
C GLN A 363 -6.34 46.17 -4.60
N ILE A 364 -7.19 45.30 -5.15
CA ILE A 364 -7.01 44.73 -6.50
C ILE A 364 -6.84 45.85 -7.52
N ALA A 365 -7.71 46.86 -7.51
CA ALA A 365 -7.66 47.93 -8.49
C ALA A 365 -6.39 48.79 -8.41
N HIS A 366 -5.95 49.09 -7.19
CA HIS A 366 -4.67 49.76 -6.98
C HIS A 366 -3.50 48.93 -7.57
N TYR A 367 -3.52 47.62 -7.37
CA TYR A 367 -2.50 46.72 -7.93
C TYR A 367 -2.58 46.59 -9.46
N MET A 368 -3.78 46.51 -10.02
CA MET A 368 -4.03 46.46 -11.46
C MET A 368 -3.49 47.72 -12.15
N GLY A 369 -3.69 48.90 -11.55
CA GLY A 369 -3.13 50.17 -12.03
C GLY A 369 -1.60 50.17 -12.07
N ASN A 370 -0.94 49.63 -11.03
CA ASN A 370 0.53 49.60 -10.95
C ASN A 370 1.17 48.54 -11.85
N ARG A 371 0.49 47.41 -12.09
CA ARG A 371 1.04 46.26 -12.87
C ARG A 371 0.50 46.16 -14.30
N ARG A 372 -0.32 47.12 -14.75
CA ARG A 372 -0.97 47.10 -16.08
C ARG A 372 -1.71 45.78 -16.36
N SER A 373 -2.28 45.15 -15.32
CA SER A 373 -3.16 43.99 -15.48
C SER A 373 -4.59 44.49 -15.65
N SER A 374 -5.34 43.89 -16.57
CA SER A 374 -6.74 44.25 -16.84
C SER A 374 -7.75 43.31 -16.16
N ILE A 375 -7.28 42.28 -15.46
CA ILE A 375 -8.15 41.26 -14.83
C ILE A 375 -7.68 40.94 -13.40
N GLY A 376 -8.60 41.13 -12.45
CA GLY A 376 -8.41 40.77 -11.04
C GLY A 376 -9.48 39.80 -10.55
N TYR A 377 -9.15 39.03 -9.51
CA TYR A 377 -10.10 38.16 -8.82
C TYR A 377 -10.10 38.45 -7.33
N LEU A 378 -11.29 38.68 -6.77
CA LEU A 378 -11.49 38.71 -5.33
C LEU A 378 -12.03 37.34 -4.88
N VAL A 379 -11.21 36.55 -4.20
CA VAL A 379 -11.62 35.23 -3.68
C VAL A 379 -12.01 35.37 -2.21
N VAL A 380 -13.29 35.19 -1.94
CA VAL A 380 -13.88 35.44 -0.62
C VAL A 380 -14.24 34.11 0.03
N PHE A 381 -13.57 33.80 1.14
CA PHE A 381 -13.92 32.68 1.99
C PHE A 381 -15.09 33.10 2.89
N ASP A 382 -16.29 32.74 2.47
CA ASP A 382 -17.54 33.26 3.03
C ASP A 382 -18.15 32.27 4.03
N ALA A 383 -18.20 32.72 5.28
CA ALA A 383 -18.77 32.04 6.43
C ALA A 383 -20.09 32.66 6.90
N ARG A 384 -20.67 33.63 6.17
CA ARG A 384 -21.97 34.24 6.52
C ARG A 384 -23.07 33.19 6.43
N LEU A 385 -23.67 32.83 7.57
CA LEU A 385 -24.63 31.72 7.65
C LEU A 385 -25.86 31.94 6.76
N GLU A 386 -26.47 33.12 6.86
CA GLU A 386 -27.72 33.47 6.16
C GLU A 386 -27.50 34.15 4.80
N ASN A 387 -26.33 34.78 4.61
CA ASN A 387 -26.08 35.71 3.50
C ASN A 387 -24.91 35.23 2.61
N PHE A 388 -24.71 33.91 2.50
CA PHE A 388 -23.63 33.34 1.70
C PHE A 388 -23.72 33.80 0.23
N ALA A 389 -22.59 34.27 -0.30
CA ALA A 389 -22.44 34.78 -1.67
C ALA A 389 -23.37 35.95 -2.03
N GLU A 390 -24.00 36.60 -1.05
CA GLU A 390 -24.66 37.89 -1.28
C GLU A 390 -23.61 38.97 -1.60
N PRO A 391 -23.93 39.95 -2.46
CA PRO A 391 -23.02 41.04 -2.82
C PRO A 391 -22.39 41.70 -1.59
N LEU A 392 -21.09 41.99 -1.65
CA LEU A 392 -20.36 42.61 -0.55
C LEU A 392 -20.56 44.14 -0.49
N SER A 393 -20.94 44.76 -1.61
CA SER A 393 -21.31 46.17 -1.74
C SER A 393 -22.67 46.28 -2.44
N ALA A 394 -23.42 47.34 -2.10
CA ALA A 394 -24.73 47.64 -2.70
C ALA A 394 -24.62 48.31 -4.07
N GLU A 395 -23.48 48.93 -4.38
CA GLU A 395 -23.25 49.65 -5.63
C GLU A 395 -22.23 48.92 -6.50
N PRO A 396 -22.58 48.58 -7.75
CA PRO A 396 -21.62 48.01 -8.69
C PRO A 396 -20.58 49.07 -9.08
N ARG A 397 -19.33 48.63 -9.12
CA ARG A 397 -18.19 49.45 -9.49
C ARG A 397 -18.30 49.91 -10.96
N GLN A 398 -18.03 51.18 -11.23
CA GLN A 398 -18.24 51.82 -12.55
C GLN A 398 -16.95 52.04 -13.36
N ASP A 399 -15.82 51.42 -13.01
CA ASP A 399 -14.55 51.61 -13.71
C ASP A 399 -14.30 50.59 -14.83
N SER A 400 -13.26 50.82 -15.63
CA SER A 400 -12.91 50.00 -16.80
C SER A 400 -12.14 48.71 -16.46
N LEU A 401 -12.10 48.32 -15.17
CA LEU A 401 -11.34 47.17 -14.70
C LEU A 401 -12.26 45.95 -14.53
N THR A 402 -11.82 44.79 -14.99
CA THR A 402 -12.58 43.54 -14.83
C THR A 402 -12.16 42.85 -13.53
N ILE A 403 -12.91 43.07 -12.45
CA ILE A 403 -12.72 42.37 -11.18
C ILE A 403 -13.86 41.35 -11.00
N GLU A 404 -13.51 40.07 -10.88
CA GLU A 404 -14.47 38.99 -10.65
C GLU A 404 -14.39 38.46 -9.22
N THR A 405 -15.54 38.38 -8.55
CA THR A 405 -15.62 37.85 -7.19
C THR A 405 -15.97 36.36 -7.20
N VAL A 406 -15.17 35.55 -6.52
CA VAL A 406 -15.36 34.10 -6.36
C VAL A 406 -15.62 33.79 -4.89
N PHE A 407 -16.83 33.35 -4.56
CA PHE A 407 -17.18 32.96 -3.20
C PHE A 407 -16.86 31.49 -2.93
N VAL A 408 -16.15 31.24 -1.84
CA VAL A 408 -15.79 29.90 -1.33
C VAL A 408 -16.63 29.64 -0.08
N ASP A 409 -17.51 28.64 -0.11
CA ASP A 409 -18.36 28.30 1.04
C ASP A 409 -17.53 27.61 2.13
N VAL A 410 -17.29 28.32 3.22
CA VAL A 410 -16.62 27.77 4.40
C VAL A 410 -17.50 27.81 5.64
N ARG A 411 -18.82 27.91 5.49
CA ARG A 411 -19.73 27.93 6.65
C ARG A 411 -19.55 26.66 7.50
N PRO A 412 -19.34 26.78 8.82
CA PRO A 412 -19.13 25.63 9.70
C PRO A 412 -20.45 24.87 9.95
N ARG A 413 -21.58 25.47 9.59
CA ARG A 413 -22.93 24.92 9.75
C ARG A 413 -23.75 25.27 8.51
N VAL A 414 -24.48 24.30 7.99
CA VAL A 414 -25.44 24.51 6.91
C VAL A 414 -26.79 24.75 7.55
N THR A 415 -27.32 25.98 7.47
CA THR A 415 -28.72 26.22 7.85
C THR A 415 -29.62 25.58 6.80
N LYS A 416 -30.54 24.70 7.25
CA LYS A 416 -31.60 24.17 6.38
C LYS A 416 -32.39 25.38 5.90
N ARG A 417 -32.35 25.67 4.59
CA ARG A 417 -33.27 26.64 3.98
C ARG A 417 -34.68 26.29 4.44
N ARG A 418 -35.32 27.23 5.13
CA ARG A 418 -36.75 27.18 5.40
C ARG A 418 -37.43 27.14 4.03
N LYS A 419 -38.12 26.05 3.70
CA LYS A 419 -38.94 25.99 2.48
C LYS A 419 -39.89 27.20 2.53
N MET A 420 -39.71 28.14 1.62
CA MET A 420 -40.77 29.09 1.26
C MET A 420 -41.78 28.35 0.39
#